data_AF-A0A7L3LT04-F1
#
_entry.id   AF-A0A7L3LT04-F1
#
_cell.length_a   1.000
_cell.length_b   1.000
_cell.length_c   1.000
_cell.angle_alpha   90.00
_cell.angle_beta   90.00
_cell.angle_gamma   90.00
#
_symmetry.space_group_name_H-M   'P 1'
#
loop_
_entity.id
_entity.type
_entity.pdbx_description
1 polymer ?
#
loop_
_entity_poly.entity_id
_entity_poly.type
_entity_poly.pdbx_seq_one_letter_code
_entity_poly.pdbx_strand_id
1 'polypeptide(L)'
;QPALSNKARKKKKKRKTKKTPAGETLEDNDLEDIDSLLEKIEDTNGLLQQSQSGIIPDSRPLLYIEHRNLNPENELKRYFGARAVLGDQRPRQRQSVRGTWLATPQSTWPRYTRTGIVMQLLDTKGGVQHFTFEHQRKYQEVQLKFLENVETMDPNSVVPLLQALEPYHVDSLLLLSDVCRMQEDQEMARELVEQALYSLECSFHPLFSLTSGSCRLDYRRPENRSFFLALFKHLTLLEKRGCARTALEFCKLILSLDPENDPLCVLLLIDFLSLRAREYTFLTRMFQEVESHRNLSQLPNFAFSVPLAYFFLSQQEERSQLERGQAREEAARLIQLALLMFPSVLMPLLDHCSVQPDPRVACHSFFGLSSQISQPPALSQLTALYVGRTHSLWKDPAVMAWLEPNVHQVLNRVDAGDPLVEECEHK
;
A
#
# COMPACT_ATOMS: atom_id res chain seq x y z
N GLN A 1 -54.15 15.16 -54.67
CA GLN A 1 -54.19 16.27 -53.69
C GLN A 1 -55.28 15.99 -52.65
N PRO A 2 -55.14 16.52 -51.42
CA PRO A 2 -55.35 15.78 -50.15
C PRO A 2 -56.62 16.15 -49.39
N ALA A 3 -56.97 15.39 -48.33
CA ALA A 3 -57.75 15.82 -47.15
C ALA A 3 -57.86 14.64 -46.15
N LEU A 4 -57.27 14.69 -44.94
CA LEU A 4 -57.77 15.27 -43.68
C LEU A 4 -58.77 14.38 -42.89
N SER A 5 -58.29 13.95 -41.70
CA SER A 5 -58.93 14.01 -40.37
C SER A 5 -60.34 13.44 -40.14
N ASN A 6 -60.49 12.56 -39.13
CA ASN A 6 -61.45 12.71 -38.01
C ASN A 6 -61.24 11.63 -36.94
N LYS A 7 -60.85 11.99 -35.70
CA LYS A 7 -61.69 12.34 -34.51
C LYS A 7 -62.22 11.15 -33.68
N ALA A 8 -61.53 10.94 -32.55
CA ALA A 8 -62.01 10.90 -31.15
C ALA A 8 -63.36 10.25 -30.77
N ARG A 9 -63.35 9.39 -29.72
CA ARG A 9 -64.17 9.56 -28.48
C ARG A 9 -63.96 8.47 -27.39
N LYS A 10 -63.43 8.93 -26.24
CA LYS A 10 -63.86 8.70 -24.83
C LYS A 10 -64.90 7.58 -24.51
N LYS A 11 -64.59 6.66 -23.56
CA LYS A 11 -65.09 6.61 -22.14
C LYS A 11 -65.00 5.22 -21.44
N LYS A 12 -64.64 5.28 -20.14
CA LYS A 12 -65.16 4.54 -18.95
C LYS A 12 -64.80 3.06 -18.64
N LYS A 13 -63.94 2.93 -17.62
CA LYS A 13 -64.08 2.19 -16.32
C LYS A 13 -65.10 1.02 -16.24
N LYS A 14 -64.59 -0.19 -15.92
CA LYS A 14 -65.32 -1.23 -15.16
C LYS A 14 -64.38 -1.94 -14.16
N ARG A 15 -64.80 -2.00 -12.89
CA ARG A 15 -64.20 -2.78 -11.78
C ARG A 15 -64.68 -4.24 -11.87
N LYS A 16 -63.83 -5.21 -11.52
CA LYS A 16 -63.84 -6.02 -10.26
C LYS A 16 -63.37 -7.49 -10.44
N THR A 17 -62.37 -7.85 -9.61
CA THR A 17 -62.13 -9.13 -8.89
C THR A 17 -61.60 -10.41 -9.57
N LYS A 18 -60.30 -10.66 -9.27
CA LYS A 18 -59.65 -11.86 -8.67
C LYS A 18 -59.53 -13.18 -9.47
N LYS A 19 -58.29 -13.49 -9.89
CA LYS A 19 -57.63 -14.81 -9.81
C LYS A 19 -56.11 -14.64 -10.03
N THR A 20 -55.28 -15.12 -9.10
CA THR A 20 -53.83 -15.42 -9.27
C THR A 20 -53.66 -16.64 -10.19
N PRO A 21 -52.49 -16.94 -10.80
CA PRO A 21 -51.13 -16.83 -10.23
C PRO A 21 -49.97 -16.38 -11.17
N ALA A 22 -48.81 -16.17 -10.55
CA ALA A 22 -47.43 -16.29 -11.08
C ALA A 22 -46.88 -15.27 -12.11
N GLY A 23 -45.67 -14.79 -11.82
CA GLY A 23 -44.70 -14.30 -12.80
C GLY A 23 -44.34 -12.82 -12.70
N GLU A 24 -43.03 -12.54 -12.75
CA GLU A 24 -42.35 -11.27 -13.08
C GLU A 24 -42.12 -10.27 -11.92
N THR A 25 -40.93 -10.37 -11.31
CA THR A 25 -39.72 -9.55 -11.56
C THR A 25 -39.87 -8.12 -11.03
N LEU A 26 -39.29 -7.89 -9.86
CA LEU A 26 -38.93 -6.55 -9.40
C LEU A 26 -37.44 -6.37 -9.66
N GLU A 27 -37.19 -5.28 -10.38
CA GLU A 27 -35.93 -4.83 -10.95
C GLU A 27 -35.00 -4.27 -9.85
N ASP A 28 -33.82 -4.89 -9.74
CA ASP A 28 -32.49 -4.31 -9.96
C ASP A 28 -32.28 -2.79 -9.69
N ASN A 29 -32.61 -2.33 -8.49
CA ASN A 29 -32.24 -0.99 -8.01
C ASN A 29 -31.40 -0.98 -6.71
N ASP A 30 -31.04 -2.16 -6.19
CA ASP A 30 -30.40 -2.27 -4.86
C ASP A 30 -28.87 -2.05 -4.86
N LEU A 31 -28.20 -2.02 -6.02
CA LEU A 31 -26.74 -1.90 -6.08
C LEU A 31 -26.25 -0.45 -5.95
N GLU A 32 -26.94 0.52 -6.55
CA GLU A 32 -26.69 1.95 -6.28
C GLU A 32 -27.06 2.31 -4.83
N ASP A 33 -28.01 1.60 -4.24
CA ASP A 33 -28.42 1.81 -2.85
C ASP A 33 -27.35 1.35 -1.84
N ILE A 34 -26.54 0.32 -2.13
CA ILE A 34 -25.47 -0.14 -1.23
C ILE A 34 -24.27 0.81 -1.25
N ASP A 35 -23.82 1.25 -2.44
CA ASP A 35 -22.73 2.22 -2.55
C ASP A 35 -23.13 3.58 -1.97
N SER A 36 -24.39 4.01 -2.19
CA SER A 36 -24.91 5.24 -1.56
C SER A 36 -25.24 5.07 -0.07
N LEU A 37 -25.49 3.85 0.43
CA LEU A 37 -25.57 3.54 1.86
C LEU A 37 -24.18 3.59 2.51
N LEU A 38 -23.13 3.14 1.83
CA LEU A 38 -21.74 3.25 2.30
C LEU A 38 -21.28 4.71 2.34
N GLU A 39 -21.62 5.51 1.32
CA GLU A 39 -21.38 6.96 1.30
C GLU A 39 -22.10 7.65 2.49
N LYS A 40 -23.35 7.24 2.78
CA LYS A 40 -24.10 7.73 3.96
C LYS A 40 -23.47 7.30 5.29
N ILE A 41 -22.89 6.10 5.40
CA ILE A 41 -22.22 5.60 6.62
C ILE A 41 -20.91 6.35 6.86
N GLU A 42 -20.15 6.66 5.81
CA GLU A 42 -18.99 7.56 5.87
C GLU A 42 -19.40 8.95 6.37
N ASP A 43 -20.52 9.50 5.88
CA ASP A 43 -21.08 10.76 6.37
C ASP A 43 -21.58 10.69 7.83
N THR A 44 -22.15 9.55 8.27
CA THR A 44 -22.72 9.44 9.63
C THR A 44 -21.64 9.38 10.71
N ASN A 45 -20.47 8.79 10.41
CA ASN A 45 -19.31 8.83 11.32
C ASN A 45 -18.62 10.21 11.33
N GLY A 46 -18.86 11.06 10.32
CA GLY A 46 -18.38 12.45 10.25
C GLY A 46 -19.25 13.47 11.01
N LEU A 47 -20.45 13.10 11.47
CA LEU A 47 -21.44 14.05 12.03
C LEU A 47 -21.21 14.45 13.50
N LEU A 48 -20.08 14.12 14.11
CA LEU A 48 -19.71 14.65 15.43
C LEU A 48 -18.98 16.00 15.39
N GLN A 49 -18.74 16.60 14.21
CA GLN A 49 -18.19 17.95 14.09
C GLN A 49 -18.88 18.74 12.97
N GLN A 50 -19.95 19.46 13.31
CA GLN A 50 -20.45 20.55 12.46
C GLN A 50 -19.80 21.88 12.86
N SER A 51 -18.95 22.41 11.98
CA SER A 51 -19.13 23.78 11.45
C SER A 51 -18.18 24.07 10.28
N GLN A 52 -18.77 24.30 9.10
CA GLN A 52 -18.33 25.15 7.98
C GLN A 52 -16.91 24.97 7.39
N SER A 53 -16.84 24.28 6.25
CA SER A 53 -16.15 24.67 5.00
C SER A 53 -16.02 23.43 4.11
N GLY A 54 -15.93 23.62 2.79
CA GLY A 54 -15.97 22.52 1.80
C GLY A 54 -14.91 21.44 2.07
N ILE A 55 -15.22 20.20 1.68
CA ILE A 55 -14.38 19.02 1.90
C ILE A 55 -12.99 19.27 1.32
N ILE A 56 -12.03 19.60 2.19
CA ILE A 56 -10.61 19.60 1.89
C ILE A 56 -10.17 18.13 1.96
N PRO A 57 -9.46 17.58 0.97
CA PRO A 57 -8.91 16.22 1.04
C PRO A 57 -7.94 15.98 2.22
N ASP A 58 -7.68 17.01 3.02
CA ASP A 58 -6.74 17.02 4.15
C ASP A 58 -7.34 16.62 5.51
N SER A 59 -8.65 16.36 5.60
CA SER A 59 -9.30 16.00 6.88
C SER A 59 -9.13 14.54 7.30
N ARG A 60 -8.73 13.65 6.37
CA ARG A 60 -8.58 12.22 6.66
C ARG A 60 -7.29 11.97 7.46
N PRO A 61 -7.29 10.97 8.37
CA PRO A 61 -6.07 10.53 9.06
C PRO A 61 -4.97 10.13 8.06
N LEU A 62 -3.71 10.40 8.39
CA LEU A 62 -2.57 10.12 7.50
C LEU A 62 -2.51 8.66 7.01
N LEU A 63 -2.75 7.70 7.92
CA LEU A 63 -2.74 6.26 7.61
C LEU A 63 -4.13 5.70 7.26
N TYR A 64 -5.06 6.57 6.83
CA TYR A 64 -6.33 6.13 6.28
C TYR A 64 -6.10 5.29 5.02
N ILE A 65 -6.79 4.16 4.94
CA ILE A 65 -6.66 3.22 3.83
C ILE A 65 -7.92 3.26 2.97
N GLU A 66 -7.72 3.46 1.69
CA GLU A 66 -8.81 3.56 0.73
C GLU A 66 -9.22 2.15 0.27
N HIS A 67 -10.40 1.69 0.69
CA HIS A 67 -10.89 0.32 0.43
C HIS A 67 -10.81 -0.08 -1.05
N ARG A 68 -11.13 0.84 -1.96
CA ARG A 68 -11.12 0.58 -3.41
C ARG A 68 -9.73 0.23 -3.94
N ASN A 69 -8.70 0.71 -3.25
CA ASN A 69 -7.30 0.52 -3.60
C ASN A 69 -6.68 -0.72 -2.93
N LEU A 70 -7.42 -1.47 -2.09
CA LEU A 70 -6.94 -2.76 -1.56
C LEU A 70 -7.05 -3.90 -2.58
N ASN A 71 -7.86 -3.74 -3.64
CA ASN A 71 -8.00 -4.75 -4.68
C ASN A 71 -7.06 -4.47 -5.87
N PRO A 72 -6.04 -5.31 -6.12
CA PRO A 72 -5.09 -5.12 -7.22
C PRO A 72 -5.74 -5.16 -8.60
N GLU A 73 -6.88 -5.85 -8.76
CA GLU A 73 -7.60 -5.84 -10.03
C GLU A 73 -8.09 -4.45 -10.41
N ASN A 74 -8.48 -3.62 -9.45
CA ASN A 74 -8.97 -2.27 -9.73
C ASN A 74 -7.86 -1.40 -10.33
N GLU A 75 -6.65 -1.52 -9.78
CA GLU A 75 -5.46 -0.84 -10.31
C GLU A 75 -5.09 -1.35 -11.71
N LEU A 76 -5.09 -2.67 -11.92
CA LEU A 76 -4.81 -3.25 -13.23
C LEU A 76 -5.88 -2.87 -14.27
N LYS A 77 -7.16 -2.83 -13.89
CA LYS A 77 -8.25 -2.39 -14.76
C LYS A 77 -8.08 -0.92 -15.15
N ARG A 78 -7.53 -0.09 -14.26
CA ARG A 78 -7.21 1.32 -14.55
C ARG A 78 -6.07 1.45 -15.56
N TYR A 79 -5.04 0.60 -15.50
CA TYR A 79 -3.91 0.66 -16.43
C TYR A 79 -4.17 0.01 -17.79
N PHE A 80 -4.79 -1.17 -17.82
CA PHE A 80 -4.94 -1.98 -19.03
C PHE A 80 -6.37 -2.01 -19.59
N GLY A 81 -7.34 -1.48 -18.84
CA GLY A 81 -8.77 -1.58 -19.16
C GLY A 81 -9.39 -2.91 -18.70
N ALA A 82 -10.68 -2.88 -18.37
CA ALA A 82 -11.37 -4.04 -17.78
C ALA A 82 -11.35 -5.29 -18.67
N ARG A 83 -11.43 -5.11 -19.99
CA ARG A 83 -11.44 -6.20 -20.97
C ARG A 83 -10.10 -6.93 -21.08
N ALA A 84 -8.97 -6.21 -20.91
CA ALA A 84 -7.65 -6.82 -20.96
C ALA A 84 -7.35 -7.65 -19.70
N VAL A 85 -7.89 -7.22 -18.55
CA VAL A 85 -7.64 -7.87 -17.25
C VAL A 85 -8.57 -9.06 -17.00
N LEU A 86 -9.86 -8.92 -17.33
CA LEU A 86 -10.87 -9.99 -17.08
C LEU A 86 -11.08 -10.91 -18.29
N GLY A 87 -10.56 -10.55 -19.47
CA GLY A 87 -10.89 -11.22 -20.72
C GLY A 87 -12.39 -11.11 -21.07
N ASP A 88 -12.90 -12.04 -21.89
CA ASP A 88 -14.34 -12.14 -22.22
C ASP A 88 -15.16 -12.85 -21.13
N GLN A 89 -14.58 -13.08 -19.93
CA GLN A 89 -15.31 -13.65 -18.81
C GLN A 89 -16.28 -12.61 -18.23
N ARG A 90 -17.53 -12.63 -18.72
CA ARG A 90 -18.65 -12.01 -17.99
C ARG A 90 -18.75 -12.72 -16.64
N PRO A 91 -18.69 -12.02 -15.50
CA PRO A 91 -18.87 -12.67 -14.21
C PRO A 91 -20.32 -13.17 -14.11
N ARG A 92 -20.54 -14.44 -14.49
CA ARG A 92 -21.78 -15.14 -14.19
C ARG A 92 -21.73 -15.47 -12.71
N GLN A 93 -22.57 -14.75 -11.94
CA GLN A 93 -23.05 -15.03 -10.59
C GLN A 93 -22.10 -15.76 -9.63
N ARG A 94 -21.85 -15.17 -8.46
CA ARG A 94 -21.67 -15.95 -7.23
C ARG A 94 -22.14 -15.16 -6.02
N GLN A 95 -22.96 -15.84 -5.22
CA GLN A 95 -23.38 -15.45 -3.87
C GLN A 95 -22.15 -15.00 -3.08
N SER A 96 -22.08 -13.70 -2.74
CA SER A 96 -21.07 -13.21 -1.82
C SER A 96 -21.42 -13.72 -0.42
N VAL A 97 -20.70 -14.76 -0.02
CA VAL A 97 -20.35 -14.99 1.39
C VAL A 97 -19.53 -13.77 1.80
N ARG A 98 -19.99 -13.02 2.81
CA ARG A 98 -19.33 -11.85 3.47
C ARG A 98 -18.14 -11.25 2.71
N GLY A 99 -18.31 -10.06 2.13
CA GLY A 99 -17.26 -9.36 1.39
C GLY A 99 -15.95 -9.26 2.16
N THR A 100 -14.95 -10.03 1.72
CA THR A 100 -13.56 -9.93 2.16
C THR A 100 -12.84 -8.88 1.31
N TRP A 101 -11.90 -8.16 1.91
CA TRP A 101 -11.18 -7.03 1.34
C TRP A 101 -9.72 -7.35 1.05
N LEU A 102 -9.08 -8.26 1.82
CA LEU A 102 -7.66 -8.59 1.64
C LEU A 102 -7.43 -9.65 0.58
N ALA A 103 -8.40 -10.54 0.37
CA ALA A 103 -8.33 -11.59 -0.62
C ALA A 103 -9.72 -11.96 -1.15
N THR A 104 -9.81 -12.23 -2.45
CA THR A 104 -11.02 -12.72 -3.09
C THR A 104 -10.97 -14.25 -3.14
N PRO A 105 -11.91 -14.97 -2.50
CA PRO A 105 -11.88 -16.43 -2.51
C PRO A 105 -12.08 -16.97 -3.93
N GLN A 106 -11.16 -17.85 -4.36
CA GLN A 106 -11.22 -18.45 -5.68
C GLN A 106 -12.08 -19.72 -5.69
N SER A 107 -12.60 -20.09 -6.86
CA SER A 107 -13.43 -21.28 -7.04
C SER A 107 -12.69 -22.59 -6.80
N THR A 108 -11.36 -22.56 -6.98
CA THR A 108 -10.43 -23.68 -6.83
C THR A 108 -10.10 -23.98 -5.37
N TRP A 109 -10.33 -23.02 -4.47
CA TRP A 109 -9.93 -23.16 -3.07
C TRP A 109 -10.77 -24.19 -2.32
N PRO A 110 -10.18 -24.93 -1.37
CA PRO A 110 -10.91 -25.80 -0.47
C PRO A 110 -12.02 -25.02 0.26
N ARG A 111 -13.13 -25.69 0.61
CA ARG A 111 -14.21 -25.03 1.35
C ARG A 111 -13.67 -24.52 2.68
N TYR A 112 -13.91 -23.24 2.97
CA TYR A 112 -13.50 -22.65 4.23
C TYR A 112 -14.23 -23.30 5.40
N THR A 113 -13.46 -23.72 6.40
CA THR A 113 -13.97 -24.17 7.69
C THR A 113 -13.22 -23.42 8.78
N ARG A 114 -13.87 -23.18 9.94
CA ARG A 114 -13.21 -22.50 11.05
C ARG A 114 -11.98 -23.31 11.48
N THR A 115 -10.81 -22.75 11.24
CA THR A 115 -9.50 -23.35 11.55
C THR A 115 -9.22 -23.39 13.05
N GLY A 116 -9.83 -22.49 13.81
CA GLY A 116 -9.59 -22.31 15.24
C GLY A 116 -8.70 -21.12 15.57
N ILE A 117 -8.29 -20.31 14.58
CA ILE A 117 -7.75 -18.98 14.84
C ILE A 117 -8.90 -17.99 15.03
N VAL A 118 -8.80 -17.12 16.03
CA VAL A 118 -9.79 -16.09 16.32
C VAL A 118 -9.10 -14.79 16.73
N MET A 119 -9.71 -13.65 16.44
CA MET A 119 -9.24 -12.36 16.92
C MET A 119 -10.04 -11.90 18.13
N GLN A 120 -9.36 -11.44 19.17
CA GLN A 120 -9.93 -10.87 20.38
C GLN A 120 -9.58 -9.38 20.52
N LEU A 121 -10.52 -8.59 21.05
CA LEU A 121 -10.27 -7.22 21.49
C LEU A 121 -9.70 -7.26 22.90
N LEU A 122 -8.48 -6.73 23.09
CA LEU A 122 -7.81 -6.66 24.38
C LEU A 122 -8.25 -5.44 25.18
N ASP A 123 -8.14 -4.25 24.58
CA ASP A 123 -8.54 -3.01 25.22
C ASP A 123 -8.89 -1.92 24.20
N THR A 124 -9.45 -0.82 24.70
CA THR A 124 -9.67 0.41 23.94
C THR A 124 -9.16 1.59 24.76
N LYS A 125 -8.18 2.32 24.25
CA LYS A 125 -7.51 3.43 24.93
C LYS A 125 -7.40 4.62 23.98
N GLY A 126 -7.93 5.77 24.38
CA GLY A 126 -7.80 7.02 23.61
C GLY A 126 -8.37 6.94 22.18
N GLY A 127 -9.45 6.17 21.97
CA GLY A 127 -10.01 5.95 20.63
C GLY A 127 -9.27 4.92 19.77
N VAL A 128 -8.19 4.33 20.29
CA VAL A 128 -7.42 3.25 19.65
C VAL A 128 -7.79 1.91 20.27
N GLN A 129 -8.03 0.90 19.43
CA GLN A 129 -8.44 -0.44 19.83
C GLN A 129 -7.28 -1.42 19.63
N HIS A 130 -6.91 -2.16 20.68
CA HIS A 130 -5.83 -3.16 20.61
C HIS A 130 -6.43 -4.56 20.50
N PHE A 131 -5.97 -5.31 19.50
CA PHE A 131 -6.43 -6.66 19.22
C PHE A 131 -5.30 -7.68 19.40
N THR A 132 -5.65 -8.96 19.41
CA THR A 132 -4.71 -10.08 19.29
C THR A 132 -5.38 -11.23 18.57
N PHE A 133 -4.61 -12.00 17.82
CA PHE A 133 -5.01 -13.35 17.44
C PHE A 133 -4.78 -14.30 18.59
N GLU A 134 -5.62 -15.33 18.66
CA GLU A 134 -5.50 -16.45 19.58
C GLU A 134 -5.76 -17.76 18.84
N HIS A 135 -4.93 -18.75 19.14
CA HIS A 135 -5.08 -20.11 18.62
C HIS A 135 -5.91 -20.94 19.59
N GLN A 136 -7.07 -21.42 19.16
CA GLN A 136 -7.84 -22.43 19.90
C GLN A 136 -7.12 -23.78 19.86
N ARG A 137 -7.50 -24.69 20.77
CA ARG A 137 -6.85 -26.01 20.94
C ARG A 137 -6.64 -26.77 19.62
N LYS A 138 -7.64 -26.79 18.74
CA LYS A 138 -7.55 -27.45 17.43
C LYS A 138 -6.42 -26.86 16.57
N TYR A 139 -6.30 -25.53 16.52
CA TYR A 139 -5.24 -24.85 15.77
C TYR A 139 -3.87 -25.11 16.40
N GLN A 140 -3.78 -25.08 17.74
CA GLN A 140 -2.53 -25.39 18.45
C GLN A 140 -2.01 -26.80 18.16
N GLU A 141 -2.89 -27.81 18.09
CA GLU A 141 -2.50 -29.19 17.75
C GLU A 141 -1.91 -29.29 16.34
N VAL A 142 -2.42 -28.49 15.39
CA VAL A 142 -1.88 -28.41 14.02
C VAL A 142 -0.58 -27.61 13.99
N GLN A 143 -0.49 -26.51 14.74
CA GLN A 143 0.72 -25.70 14.89
C GLN A 143 1.88 -26.54 15.43
N LEU A 144 1.64 -27.40 16.43
CA LEU A 144 2.68 -28.27 16.99
C LEU A 144 3.23 -29.24 15.93
N LYS A 145 2.35 -29.91 15.17
CA LYS A 145 2.76 -30.78 14.05
C LYS A 145 3.51 -30.00 12.96
N PHE A 146 3.11 -28.76 12.70
CA PHE A 146 3.83 -27.90 11.78
C PHE A 146 5.25 -27.61 12.27
N LEU A 147 5.42 -27.28 13.55
CA LEU A 147 6.75 -27.05 14.14
C LEU A 147 7.62 -28.32 14.07
N GLU A 148 7.07 -29.49 14.40
CA GLU A 148 7.76 -30.79 14.25
C GLU A 148 8.23 -31.02 12.81
N ASN A 149 7.39 -30.71 11.82
CA ASN A 149 7.75 -30.82 10.40
C ASN A 149 8.85 -29.82 9.99
N VAL A 150 8.78 -28.58 10.48
CA VAL A 150 9.81 -27.56 10.18
C VAL A 150 11.17 -27.95 10.75
N GLU A 151 11.22 -28.61 11.91
CA GLU A 151 12.46 -29.13 12.49
C GLU A 151 13.14 -30.18 11.61
N THR A 152 12.39 -30.89 10.74
CA THR A 152 12.97 -31.87 9.81
C THR A 152 13.78 -31.23 8.67
N MET A 153 13.70 -29.90 8.50
CA MET A 153 14.37 -29.13 7.43
C MET A 153 13.97 -29.54 6.00
N ASP A 154 12.94 -30.38 5.84
CA ASP A 154 12.34 -30.68 4.53
C ASP A 154 11.04 -29.87 4.36
N PRO A 155 10.99 -28.87 3.45
CA PRO A 155 9.78 -28.09 3.21
C PRO A 155 8.61 -28.92 2.68
N ASN A 156 8.86 -30.07 2.03
CA ASN A 156 7.80 -30.91 1.49
C ASN A 156 7.06 -31.69 2.58
N SER A 157 7.64 -31.81 3.78
CA SER A 157 7.00 -32.46 4.94
C SER A 157 5.70 -31.78 5.38
N VAL A 158 5.51 -30.50 5.02
CA VAL A 158 4.33 -29.70 5.37
C VAL A 158 3.19 -29.88 4.35
N VAL A 159 3.47 -30.38 3.15
CA VAL A 159 2.46 -30.60 2.10
C VAL A 159 1.37 -31.59 2.55
N PRO A 160 1.68 -32.75 3.15
CA PRO A 160 0.66 -33.65 3.70
C PRO A 160 -0.21 -32.99 4.78
N LEU A 161 0.34 -32.07 5.59
CA LEU A 161 -0.41 -31.38 6.63
C LEU A 161 -1.48 -30.46 6.04
N LEU A 162 -1.15 -29.70 4.98
CA LEU A 162 -2.11 -28.86 4.27
C LEU A 162 -3.15 -29.65 3.47
N GLN A 163 -2.74 -30.75 2.84
CA GLN A 163 -3.64 -31.56 2.02
C GLN A 163 -4.58 -32.44 2.86
N ALA A 164 -4.15 -32.92 4.03
CA ALA A 164 -4.88 -33.91 4.80
C ALA A 164 -5.58 -33.40 6.08
N LEU A 165 -5.10 -32.31 6.70
CA LEU A 165 -5.54 -31.92 8.06
C LEU A 165 -6.21 -30.54 8.11
N GLU A 166 -5.57 -29.48 7.62
CA GLU A 166 -6.12 -28.11 7.68
C GLU A 166 -5.63 -27.26 6.49
N PRO A 167 -6.42 -27.11 5.41
CA PRO A 167 -6.00 -26.35 4.22
C PRO A 167 -5.77 -24.86 4.47
N TYR A 168 -6.24 -24.32 5.60
CA TYR A 168 -6.19 -22.90 5.93
C TYR A 168 -5.26 -22.60 7.13
N HIS A 169 -4.34 -23.52 7.46
CA HIS A 169 -3.29 -23.28 8.45
C HIS A 169 -2.29 -22.22 7.92
N VAL A 170 -2.21 -21.09 8.61
CA VAL A 170 -1.59 -19.86 8.08
C VAL A 170 -0.08 -20.06 7.89
N ASP A 171 0.63 -20.55 8.90
CA ASP A 171 2.10 -20.66 8.83
C ASP A 171 2.55 -21.68 7.77
N SER A 172 1.77 -22.74 7.56
CA SER A 172 2.05 -23.71 6.49
C SER A 172 1.85 -23.12 5.10
N LEU A 173 0.78 -22.33 4.90
CA LEU A 173 0.55 -21.61 3.64
C LEU A 173 1.68 -20.62 3.36
N LEU A 174 2.12 -19.86 4.37
CA LEU A 174 3.22 -18.90 4.23
C LEU A 174 4.55 -19.58 3.94
N LEU A 175 4.84 -20.74 4.57
CA LEU A 175 6.04 -21.51 4.30
C LEU A 175 6.03 -22.09 2.88
N LEU A 176 4.94 -22.73 2.45
CA LEU A 176 4.85 -23.26 1.09
C LEU A 176 4.91 -22.14 0.03
N SER A 177 4.37 -20.95 0.33
CA SER A 177 4.53 -19.78 -0.55
C SER A 177 6.01 -19.42 -0.76
N ASP A 178 6.85 -19.51 0.28
CA ASP A 178 8.29 -19.30 0.13
C ASP A 178 8.95 -20.37 -0.74
N VAL A 179 8.54 -21.63 -0.60
CA VAL A 179 9.02 -22.75 -1.42
C VAL A 179 8.65 -22.55 -2.89
N CYS A 180 7.38 -22.24 -3.17
CA CYS A 180 6.92 -21.93 -4.53
C CYS A 180 7.66 -20.74 -5.11
N ARG A 181 7.93 -19.69 -4.31
CA ARG A 181 8.72 -18.54 -4.75
C ARG A 181 10.15 -18.93 -5.13
N MET A 182 10.80 -19.82 -4.37
CA MET A 182 12.14 -20.34 -4.68
C MET A 182 12.15 -21.22 -5.95
N GLN A 183 11.05 -21.90 -6.24
CA GLN A 183 10.85 -22.70 -7.46
C GLN A 183 10.36 -21.88 -8.67
N GLU A 184 10.34 -20.54 -8.54
CA GLU A 184 9.85 -19.60 -9.55
C GLU A 184 8.35 -19.70 -9.89
N ASP A 185 7.58 -20.49 -9.13
CA ASP A 185 6.12 -20.58 -9.24
C ASP A 185 5.45 -19.41 -8.49
N GLN A 186 5.47 -18.23 -9.12
CA GLN A 186 4.92 -17.00 -8.53
C GLN A 186 3.40 -17.03 -8.40
N GLU A 187 2.70 -17.76 -9.28
CA GLU A 187 1.24 -17.83 -9.28
C GLU A 187 0.74 -18.61 -8.06
N MET A 188 1.30 -19.81 -7.83
CA MET A 188 0.98 -20.59 -6.65
C MET A 188 1.44 -19.89 -5.36
N ALA A 189 2.63 -19.28 -5.36
CA ALA A 189 3.12 -18.53 -4.20
C ALA A 189 2.15 -17.41 -3.79
N ARG A 190 1.54 -16.74 -4.78
CA ARG A 190 0.54 -15.70 -4.55
C ARG A 190 -0.78 -16.28 -4.04
N GLU A 191 -1.28 -17.35 -4.66
CA GLU A 191 -2.52 -18.01 -4.25
C GLU A 191 -2.46 -18.46 -2.78
N LEU A 192 -1.34 -19.05 -2.36
CA LEU A 192 -1.12 -19.47 -0.97
C LEU A 192 -1.13 -18.30 0.03
N VAL A 193 -0.57 -17.14 -0.35
CA VAL A 193 -0.60 -15.92 0.49
C VAL A 193 -2.00 -15.32 0.56
N GLU A 194 -2.70 -15.24 -0.57
CA GLU A 194 -4.09 -14.77 -0.62
C GLU A 194 -5.00 -15.70 0.23
N GLN A 195 -4.79 -17.00 0.18
CA GLN A 195 -5.51 -17.98 1.00
C GLN A 195 -5.22 -17.81 2.50
N ALA A 196 -3.98 -17.49 2.87
CA ALA A 196 -3.60 -17.19 4.25
C ALA A 196 -4.28 -15.91 4.77
N LEU A 197 -4.27 -14.85 3.96
CA LEU A 197 -4.95 -13.59 4.28
C LEU A 197 -6.47 -13.78 4.43
N TYR A 198 -7.08 -14.55 3.53
CA TYR A 198 -8.50 -14.88 3.60
C TYR A 198 -8.85 -15.62 4.91
N SER A 199 -8.02 -16.59 5.33
CA SER A 199 -8.19 -17.31 6.60
C SER A 199 -8.19 -16.38 7.81
N LEU A 200 -7.23 -15.44 7.84
CA LEU A 200 -7.08 -14.45 8.91
C LEU A 200 -8.23 -13.44 8.91
N GLU A 201 -8.63 -12.95 7.74
CA GLU A 201 -9.73 -12.00 7.58
C GLU A 201 -11.07 -12.58 8.03
N CYS A 202 -11.33 -13.84 7.71
CA CYS A 202 -12.51 -14.56 8.20
C CYS A 202 -12.55 -14.70 9.73
N SER A 203 -11.41 -14.49 10.40
CA SER A 203 -11.22 -14.61 11.84
C SER A 203 -11.20 -13.26 12.57
N PHE A 204 -11.37 -12.15 11.85
CA PHE A 204 -11.38 -10.80 12.42
C PHE A 204 -12.53 -10.59 13.40
N HIS A 205 -12.24 -9.82 14.43
CA HIS A 205 -13.25 -9.34 15.36
C HIS A 205 -14.18 -8.35 14.62
N PRO A 206 -15.51 -8.33 14.84
CA PRO A 206 -16.42 -7.42 14.12
C PRO A 206 -16.11 -5.92 14.26
N LEU A 207 -15.39 -5.52 15.32
CA LEU A 207 -14.94 -4.14 15.54
C LEU A 207 -13.59 -3.83 14.88
N PHE A 208 -12.86 -4.85 14.42
CA PHE A 208 -11.58 -4.65 13.76
C PHE A 208 -11.81 -4.04 12.37
N SER A 209 -11.29 -2.83 12.18
CA SER A 209 -11.37 -2.10 10.92
C SER A 209 -9.99 -2.02 10.28
N LEU A 210 -9.93 -2.43 9.02
CA LEU A 210 -8.72 -2.35 8.21
C LEU A 210 -8.40 -0.91 7.74
N THR A 211 -9.32 0.03 7.84
CA THR A 211 -9.22 1.33 7.13
C THR A 211 -9.24 2.56 8.00
N SER A 212 -9.84 2.45 9.19
CA SER A 212 -9.91 3.53 10.16
C SER A 212 -8.54 3.99 10.68
N GLY A 213 -7.50 3.15 10.59
CA GLY A 213 -6.19 3.43 11.19
C GLY A 213 -6.21 3.48 12.73
N SER A 214 -7.28 3.01 13.38
CA SER A 214 -7.44 3.01 14.84
C SER A 214 -7.26 1.64 15.51
N CYS A 215 -6.95 0.60 14.73
CA CYS A 215 -6.72 -0.75 15.23
C CYS A 215 -5.22 -1.03 15.39
N ARG A 216 -4.81 -1.71 16.47
CA ARG A 216 -3.41 -2.06 16.77
C ARG A 216 -3.23 -3.55 17.01
N LEU A 217 -2.09 -4.07 16.60
CA LEU A 217 -1.65 -5.45 16.84
C LEU A 217 -0.17 -5.44 17.24
N ASP A 218 0.17 -6.08 18.36
CA ASP A 218 1.56 -6.21 18.80
C ASP A 218 2.28 -7.31 18.03
N TYR A 219 3.30 -6.96 17.22
CA TYR A 219 4.07 -7.91 16.42
C TYR A 219 4.88 -8.91 17.24
N ARG A 220 5.20 -8.59 18.50
CA ARG A 220 6.01 -9.47 19.37
C ARG A 220 5.24 -10.72 19.79
N ARG A 221 3.91 -10.72 19.65
CA ARG A 221 3.08 -11.91 19.88
C ARG A 221 3.19 -12.87 18.69
N PRO A 222 3.58 -14.14 18.90
CA PRO A 222 3.71 -15.12 17.82
C PRO A 222 2.45 -15.25 16.96
N GLU A 223 1.26 -15.22 17.56
CA GLU A 223 -0.02 -15.37 16.88
C GLU A 223 -0.32 -14.19 15.94
N ASN A 224 0.12 -12.98 16.31
CA ASN A 224 -0.04 -11.79 15.48
C ASN A 224 0.97 -11.76 14.34
N ARG A 225 2.16 -12.31 14.55
CA ARG A 225 3.28 -12.27 13.61
C ARG A 225 2.88 -12.83 12.25
N SER A 226 2.11 -13.91 12.21
CA SER A 226 1.66 -14.53 10.96
C SER A 226 0.84 -13.57 10.09
N PHE A 227 0.05 -12.67 10.69
CA PHE A 227 -0.70 -11.65 9.94
C PHE A 227 0.21 -10.58 9.34
N PHE A 228 1.16 -10.05 10.10
CA PHE A 228 2.16 -9.11 9.59
C PHE A 228 2.98 -9.71 8.44
N LEU A 229 3.42 -10.96 8.59
CA LEU A 229 4.16 -11.68 7.56
C LEU A 229 3.31 -11.94 6.31
N ALA A 230 2.03 -12.31 6.46
CA ALA A 230 1.12 -12.49 5.34
C ALA A 230 0.92 -11.18 4.55
N LEU A 231 0.67 -10.06 5.26
CA LEU A 231 0.53 -8.74 4.65
C LEU A 231 1.80 -8.32 3.91
N PHE A 232 2.98 -8.52 4.52
CA PHE A 232 4.25 -8.11 3.92
C PHE A 232 4.66 -8.97 2.72
N LYS A 233 4.39 -10.28 2.75
CA LYS A 233 4.56 -11.14 1.58
C LYS A 233 3.62 -10.72 0.45
N HIS A 234 2.36 -10.40 0.77
CA HIS A 234 1.40 -9.91 -0.22
C HIS A 234 1.85 -8.57 -0.82
N LEU A 235 2.29 -7.62 0.00
CA LEU A 235 2.91 -6.35 -0.41
C LEU A 235 4.05 -6.58 -1.42
N THR A 236 4.97 -7.51 -1.12
CA THR A 236 6.13 -7.82 -1.98
C THR A 236 5.69 -8.40 -3.33
N LEU A 237 4.63 -9.23 -3.34
CA LEU A 237 4.05 -9.77 -4.57
C LEU A 237 3.38 -8.67 -5.41
N LEU A 238 2.66 -7.74 -4.77
CA LEU A 238 2.03 -6.60 -5.44
C LEU A 238 3.05 -5.67 -6.09
N GLU A 239 4.17 -5.40 -5.42
CA GLU A 239 5.27 -4.60 -5.96
C GLU A 239 5.82 -5.21 -7.27
N LYS A 240 6.07 -6.53 -7.27
CA LYS A 240 6.54 -7.28 -8.46
C LYS A 240 5.52 -7.29 -9.59
N ARG A 241 4.22 -7.29 -9.26
CA ARG A 241 3.11 -7.21 -10.24
C ARG A 241 2.92 -5.81 -10.80
N GLY A 242 3.62 -4.79 -10.29
CA GLY A 242 3.49 -3.41 -10.71
C GLY A 242 2.24 -2.69 -10.17
N CYS A 243 1.60 -3.24 -9.13
CA CYS A 243 0.44 -2.65 -8.47
C CYS A 243 0.91 -1.74 -7.32
N ALA A 244 1.56 -0.63 -7.67
CA ALA A 244 2.20 0.26 -6.69
C ALA A 244 1.19 0.97 -5.77
N ARG A 245 0.01 1.34 -6.27
CA ARG A 245 -1.03 1.97 -5.44
C ARG A 245 -1.59 1.00 -4.42
N THR A 246 -1.90 -0.22 -4.84
CA THR A 246 -2.37 -1.28 -3.94
C THR A 246 -1.30 -1.62 -2.90
N ALA A 247 -0.05 -1.79 -3.33
CA ALA A 247 1.08 -2.00 -2.43
C ALA A 247 1.21 -0.87 -1.39
N LEU A 248 1.05 0.39 -1.79
CA LEU A 248 1.10 1.51 -0.85
C LEU A 248 0.02 1.42 0.24
N GLU A 249 -1.21 1.01 -0.11
CA GLU A 249 -2.27 0.82 0.88
C GLU A 249 -1.95 -0.31 1.87
N PHE A 250 -1.33 -1.40 1.41
CA PHE A 250 -0.83 -2.45 2.30
C PHE A 250 0.32 -1.98 3.19
N CYS A 251 1.21 -1.10 2.71
CA CYS A 251 2.22 -0.46 3.57
C CYS A 251 1.57 0.39 4.66
N LYS A 252 0.58 1.21 4.32
CA LYS A 252 -0.18 2.00 5.30
C LYS A 252 -0.87 1.10 6.32
N LEU A 253 -1.48 -0.01 5.87
CA LEU A 253 -2.10 -1.00 6.74
C LEU A 253 -1.08 -1.59 7.72
N ILE A 254 0.04 -2.12 7.25
CA ILE A 254 1.08 -2.71 8.11
C ILE A 254 1.58 -1.67 9.13
N LEU A 255 1.87 -0.44 8.68
CA LEU A 255 2.31 0.62 9.56
C LEU A 255 1.23 1.01 10.58
N SER A 256 -0.05 1.02 10.20
CA SER A 256 -1.15 1.38 11.10
C SER A 256 -1.36 0.39 12.25
N LEU A 257 -0.94 -0.87 12.08
CA LEU A 257 -1.08 -1.90 13.11
C LEU A 257 -0.09 -1.71 14.26
N ASP A 258 1.13 -1.28 13.96
CA ASP A 258 2.18 -0.97 14.93
C ASP A 258 2.98 0.26 14.46
N PRO A 259 2.38 1.47 14.53
CA PRO A 259 2.99 2.69 14.01
C PRO A 259 4.18 3.12 14.84
N GLU A 260 4.32 2.60 16.07
CA GLU A 260 5.38 2.95 17.02
C GLU A 260 6.67 2.15 16.78
N ASN A 261 6.57 0.84 16.54
CA ASN A 261 7.75 0.01 16.39
C ASN A 261 8.16 -0.21 14.94
N ASP A 262 7.24 -0.06 13.97
CA ASP A 262 7.45 -0.42 12.56
C ASP A 262 8.27 -1.72 12.40
N PRO A 263 7.75 -2.87 12.90
CA PRO A 263 8.53 -4.09 13.09
C PRO A 263 9.06 -4.72 11.79
N LEU A 264 8.49 -4.33 10.65
CA LEU A 264 8.90 -4.78 9.32
C LEU A 264 9.59 -3.67 8.50
N CYS A 265 9.89 -2.54 9.14
CA CYS A 265 10.55 -1.38 8.55
C CYS A 265 9.86 -0.90 7.25
N VAL A 266 8.53 -0.89 7.19
CA VAL A 266 7.79 -0.50 5.98
C VAL A 266 7.97 0.99 5.65
N LEU A 267 8.42 1.82 6.59
CA LEU A 267 8.87 3.18 6.33
C LEU A 267 9.96 3.25 5.24
N LEU A 268 10.80 2.20 5.09
CA LEU A 268 11.83 2.12 4.05
C LEU A 268 11.27 1.78 2.65
N LEU A 269 9.96 1.56 2.53
CA LEU A 269 9.26 1.23 1.28
C LEU A 269 8.24 2.28 0.87
N ILE A 270 7.68 3.01 1.84
CA ILE A 270 6.58 3.95 1.61
C ILE A 270 6.96 5.05 0.61
N ASP A 271 8.17 5.59 0.70
CA ASP A 271 8.63 6.65 -0.19
C ASP A 271 8.63 6.21 -1.67
N PHE A 272 9.21 5.04 -1.94
CA PHE A 272 9.27 4.46 -3.28
C PHE A 272 7.88 4.14 -3.83
N LEU A 273 7.03 3.49 -3.02
CA LEU A 273 5.68 3.13 -3.44
C LEU A 273 4.81 4.37 -3.67
N SER A 274 4.98 5.42 -2.86
CA SER A 274 4.29 6.70 -3.05
C SER A 274 4.70 7.36 -4.35
N LEU A 275 6.00 7.40 -4.68
CA LEU A 275 6.48 7.94 -5.94
C LEU A 275 5.95 7.14 -7.14
N ARG A 276 6.00 5.81 -7.09
CA ARG A 276 5.49 4.94 -8.18
C ARG A 276 3.98 5.04 -8.36
N ALA A 277 3.24 5.16 -7.26
CA ALA A 277 1.80 5.37 -7.29
C ALA A 277 1.39 6.79 -7.68
N ARG A 278 2.36 7.72 -7.83
CA ARG A 278 2.17 9.17 -8.08
C ARG A 278 1.42 9.88 -6.96
N GLU A 279 1.56 9.39 -5.73
CA GLU A 279 0.91 9.89 -4.52
C GLU A 279 1.84 10.86 -3.79
N TYR A 280 2.28 11.89 -4.53
CA TYR A 280 3.28 12.85 -4.07
C TYR A 280 2.79 13.72 -2.91
N THR A 281 1.49 14.10 -2.93
CA THR A 281 0.86 14.85 -1.84
C THR A 281 0.86 14.05 -0.54
N PHE A 282 0.58 12.74 -0.61
CA PHE A 282 0.64 11.88 0.56
C PHE A 282 2.06 11.80 1.14
N LEU A 283 3.08 11.60 0.30
CA LEU A 283 4.46 11.51 0.76
C LEU A 283 4.95 12.81 1.42
N THR A 284 4.66 13.95 0.80
CA THR A 284 5.05 15.26 1.34
C THR A 284 4.34 15.58 2.65
N ARG A 285 3.04 15.27 2.75
CA ARG A 285 2.26 15.38 4.00
C ARG A 285 2.81 14.46 5.09
N MET A 286 3.09 13.20 4.76
CA MET A 286 3.68 12.24 5.70
C MET A 286 5.00 12.76 6.26
N PHE A 287 5.88 13.28 5.40
CA PHE A 287 7.14 13.86 5.85
C PHE A 287 6.90 15.01 6.83
N GLN A 288 6.00 15.94 6.52
CA GLN A 288 5.72 17.09 7.39
C GLN A 288 5.14 16.70 8.76
N GLU A 289 4.22 15.73 8.81
CA GLU A 289 3.59 15.31 10.06
C GLU A 289 4.50 14.41 10.91
N VAL A 290 5.33 13.57 10.27
CA VAL A 290 6.06 12.48 10.93
C VAL A 290 7.51 12.84 11.27
N GLU A 291 8.11 13.81 10.57
CA GLU A 291 9.50 14.23 10.77
C GLU A 291 9.82 14.52 12.24
N SER A 292 8.94 15.28 12.91
CA SER A 292 9.14 15.78 14.27
C SER A 292 9.39 14.70 15.33
N HIS A 293 8.90 13.48 15.13
CA HIS A 293 8.99 12.40 16.11
C HIS A 293 9.70 11.14 15.59
N ARG A 294 10.07 11.11 14.30
CA ARG A 294 10.77 9.97 13.66
C ARG A 294 12.09 10.33 13.00
N ASN A 295 12.41 11.62 12.82
CA ASN A 295 13.58 12.08 12.10
C ASN A 295 13.69 11.41 10.72
N LEU A 296 12.62 11.44 9.92
CA LEU A 296 12.61 10.82 8.59
C LEU A 296 13.71 11.40 7.68
N SER A 297 14.11 12.64 7.88
CA SER A 297 15.23 13.29 7.19
C SER A 297 16.57 12.58 7.41
N GLN A 298 16.73 11.81 8.49
CA GLN A 298 17.92 10.98 8.75
C GLN A 298 17.93 9.66 7.96
N LEU A 299 16.85 9.36 7.24
CA LEU A 299 16.80 8.20 6.35
C LEU A 299 17.06 8.64 4.90
N PRO A 300 18.04 8.04 4.19
CA PRO A 300 18.34 8.41 2.81
C PRO A 300 17.13 8.30 1.88
N ASN A 301 16.25 7.33 2.12
CA ASN A 301 15.08 7.14 1.27
C ASN A 301 14.13 8.33 1.32
N PHE A 302 13.76 8.84 2.50
CA PHE A 302 12.92 10.04 2.60
C PHE A 302 13.67 11.31 2.15
N ALA A 303 14.94 11.46 2.54
CA ALA A 303 15.73 12.63 2.21
C ALA A 303 15.81 12.88 0.70
N PHE A 304 15.87 11.82 -0.12
CA PHE A 304 15.92 11.95 -1.58
C PHE A 304 14.54 11.81 -2.26
N SER A 305 13.61 11.01 -1.72
CA SER A 305 12.30 10.81 -2.35
C SER A 305 11.33 11.97 -2.11
N VAL A 306 11.40 12.67 -0.98
CA VAL A 306 10.55 13.84 -0.69
C VAL A 306 10.83 15.01 -1.63
N PRO A 307 12.09 15.46 -1.85
CA PRO A 307 12.35 16.49 -2.86
C PRO A 307 11.95 16.06 -4.26
N LEU A 308 12.09 14.78 -4.60
CA LEU A 308 11.64 14.25 -5.89
C LEU A 308 10.11 14.34 -6.03
N ALA A 309 9.36 14.08 -4.95
CA ALA A 309 7.91 14.29 -4.93
C ALA A 309 7.54 15.76 -5.14
N TYR A 310 8.20 16.70 -4.44
CA TYR A 310 8.00 18.14 -4.67
C TYR A 310 8.36 18.56 -6.11
N PHE A 311 9.44 18.01 -6.67
CA PHE A 311 9.79 18.24 -8.07
C PHE A 311 8.66 17.78 -9.00
N PHE A 312 8.14 16.56 -8.84
CA PHE A 312 7.02 16.09 -9.65
C PHE A 312 5.75 16.91 -9.45
N LEU A 313 5.46 17.38 -8.24
CA LEU A 313 4.34 18.30 -7.98
C LEU A 313 4.50 19.62 -8.74
N SER A 314 5.73 20.15 -8.85
CA SER A 314 5.98 21.37 -9.62
C SER A 314 5.73 21.22 -11.13
N GLN A 315 5.77 19.99 -11.64
CA GLN A 315 5.49 19.66 -13.05
C GLN A 315 4.01 19.44 -13.34
N GLN A 316 3.14 19.32 -12.33
CA GLN A 316 1.70 19.12 -12.53
C GLN A 316 1.04 20.40 -13.05
N GLU A 317 0.59 20.38 -14.31
CA GLU A 317 -0.04 21.53 -14.97
C GLU A 317 -1.38 21.94 -14.35
N GLU A 318 -2.07 21.01 -13.68
CA GLU A 318 -3.34 21.24 -13.00
C GLU A 318 -3.21 22.19 -11.79
N ARG A 319 -2.00 22.33 -11.23
CA ARG A 319 -1.72 23.19 -10.08
C ARG A 319 -1.49 24.64 -10.49
N SER A 320 -1.76 25.56 -9.57
CA SER A 320 -1.51 26.98 -9.81
C SER A 320 -0.03 27.28 -10.00
N GLN A 321 0.28 28.36 -10.73
CA GLN A 321 1.67 28.79 -10.96
C GLN A 321 2.41 29.05 -9.64
N LEU A 322 1.72 29.58 -8.63
CA LEU A 322 2.28 29.84 -7.30
C LEU A 322 2.68 28.53 -6.60
N GLU A 323 1.78 27.55 -6.54
CA GLU A 323 2.04 26.25 -5.90
C GLU A 323 3.18 25.51 -6.60
N ARG A 324 3.24 25.60 -7.94
CA ARG A 324 4.33 25.01 -8.73
C ARG A 324 5.67 25.66 -8.43
N GLY A 325 5.70 27.00 -8.29
CA GLY A 325 6.89 27.74 -7.89
C GLY A 325 7.39 27.34 -6.50
N GLN A 326 6.49 27.31 -5.52
CA GLN A 326 6.79 26.89 -4.15
C GLN A 326 7.31 25.45 -4.08
N ALA A 327 6.65 24.52 -4.76
CA ALA A 327 7.07 23.13 -4.81
C ALA A 327 8.46 22.98 -5.45
N ARG A 328 8.77 23.75 -6.50
CA ARG A 328 10.09 23.71 -7.15
C ARG A 328 11.21 24.25 -6.25
N GLU A 329 10.95 25.34 -5.54
CA GLU A 329 11.90 25.91 -4.59
C GLU A 329 12.17 24.94 -3.43
N GLU A 330 11.10 24.36 -2.87
CA GLU A 330 11.22 23.39 -1.78
C GLU A 330 11.93 22.11 -2.23
N ALA A 331 11.67 21.62 -3.44
CA ALA A 331 12.39 20.51 -4.03
C ALA A 331 13.91 20.78 -4.09
N ALA A 332 14.30 21.96 -4.60
CA ALA A 332 15.70 22.37 -4.71
C ALA A 332 16.38 22.49 -3.33
N ARG A 333 15.68 23.10 -2.36
CA ARG A 333 16.18 23.24 -0.98
C ARG A 333 16.44 21.88 -0.33
N LEU A 334 15.47 20.96 -0.43
CA LEU A 334 15.54 19.65 0.19
C LEU A 334 16.55 18.71 -0.49
N ILE A 335 16.67 18.73 -1.83
CA ILE A 335 17.67 17.87 -2.49
C ILE A 335 19.09 18.33 -2.18
N GLN A 336 19.33 19.64 -2.06
CA GLN A 336 20.64 20.15 -1.64
C GLN A 336 20.97 19.72 -0.21
N LEU A 337 19.99 19.77 0.70
CA LEU A 337 20.15 19.27 2.07
C LEU A 337 20.43 17.75 2.08
N ALA A 338 19.72 16.97 1.27
CA ALA A 338 19.92 15.53 1.18
C ALA A 338 21.32 15.16 0.67
N LEU A 339 21.82 15.88 -0.34
CA LEU A 339 23.17 15.71 -0.87
C LEU A 339 24.27 16.12 0.14
N LEU A 340 23.99 17.07 1.02
CA LEU A 340 24.87 17.45 2.12
C LEU A 340 24.87 16.40 3.24
N MET A 341 23.70 15.88 3.61
CA MET A 341 23.53 14.86 4.65
C MET A 341 24.07 13.49 4.23
N PHE A 342 23.89 13.12 2.96
CA PHE A 342 24.23 11.78 2.45
C PHE A 342 25.04 11.88 1.14
N PRO A 343 26.28 12.42 1.20
CA PRO A 343 27.12 12.58 0.01
C PRO A 343 27.42 11.26 -0.71
N SER A 344 27.43 10.13 0.01
CA SER A 344 27.69 8.80 -0.56
C SER A 344 26.61 8.29 -1.52
N VAL A 345 25.42 8.89 -1.55
CA VAL A 345 24.29 8.41 -2.36
C VAL A 345 24.47 8.76 -3.83
N LEU A 346 25.09 9.91 -4.14
CA LEU A 346 25.12 10.47 -5.49
C LEU A 346 25.84 9.55 -6.48
N MET A 347 27.07 9.11 -6.16
CA MET A 347 27.87 8.31 -7.11
C MET A 347 27.24 6.95 -7.41
N PRO A 348 26.83 6.13 -6.41
CA PRO A 348 26.11 4.88 -6.68
C PRO A 348 24.81 5.10 -7.47
N LEU A 349 24.10 6.21 -7.22
CA LEU A 349 22.88 6.54 -7.97
C LEU A 349 23.18 6.79 -9.45
N LEU A 350 24.19 7.60 -9.76
CA LEU A 350 24.62 7.89 -11.13
C LEU A 350 25.08 6.61 -11.85
N ASP A 351 25.82 5.73 -11.17
CA ASP A 351 26.26 4.45 -11.70
C ASP A 351 25.07 3.55 -12.10
N HIS A 352 24.06 3.43 -11.22
CA HIS A 352 22.83 2.66 -11.53
C HIS A 352 21.98 3.32 -12.62
N CYS A 353 22.09 4.63 -12.78
CA CYS A 353 21.47 5.37 -13.88
C CYS A 353 22.27 5.30 -15.18
N SER A 354 23.50 4.78 -15.15
CA SER A 354 24.46 4.81 -16.27
C SER A 354 24.74 6.23 -16.77
N VAL A 355 24.77 7.20 -15.85
CA VAL A 355 25.06 8.61 -16.11
C VAL A 355 26.48 8.90 -15.65
N GLN A 356 27.28 9.53 -16.49
CA GLN A 356 28.63 9.95 -16.13
C GLN A 356 28.57 11.32 -15.44
N PRO A 357 29.13 11.46 -14.22
CA PRO A 357 29.27 12.76 -13.59
C PRO A 357 30.21 13.66 -14.41
N ASP A 358 30.01 14.97 -14.27
CA ASP A 358 30.94 15.93 -14.86
C ASP A 358 32.31 15.88 -14.16
N PRO A 359 33.38 16.42 -14.78
CA PRO A 359 34.72 16.36 -14.19
C PRO A 359 34.82 17.06 -12.84
N ARG A 360 33.98 18.08 -12.59
CA ARG A 360 33.96 18.78 -11.32
C ARG A 360 33.49 17.87 -10.20
N VAL A 361 32.36 17.19 -10.38
CA VAL A 361 31.81 16.26 -9.38
C VAL A 361 32.71 15.03 -9.22
N ALA A 362 33.20 14.47 -10.33
CA ALA A 362 34.03 13.26 -10.30
C ALA A 362 35.36 13.46 -9.54
N CYS A 363 35.95 14.65 -9.62
CA CYS A 363 37.22 14.97 -8.96
C CYS A 363 37.05 15.53 -7.54
N HIS A 364 35.84 15.90 -7.12
CA HIS A 364 35.62 16.55 -5.83
C HIS A 364 35.61 15.53 -4.68
N SER A 365 36.38 15.78 -3.62
CA SER A 365 36.53 14.86 -2.48
C SER A 365 35.22 14.55 -1.76
N PHE A 366 34.31 15.54 -1.68
CA PHE A 366 33.02 15.43 -0.98
C PHE A 366 32.13 14.29 -1.49
N PHE A 367 31.99 14.12 -2.80
CA PHE A 367 31.22 13.01 -3.39
C PHE A 367 32.08 11.80 -3.75
N GLY A 368 33.41 11.91 -3.59
CA GLY A 368 34.36 10.85 -3.95
C GLY A 368 34.38 9.67 -2.97
N LEU A 369 35.32 8.75 -3.19
CA LEU A 369 35.45 7.49 -2.43
C LEU A 369 35.54 7.68 -0.90
N SER A 370 36.10 8.80 -0.45
CA SER A 370 36.24 9.12 0.97
C SER A 370 34.90 9.16 1.70
N SER A 371 33.86 9.70 1.06
CA SER A 371 32.51 9.75 1.66
C SER A 371 31.91 8.35 1.79
N GLN A 372 32.17 7.47 0.82
CA GLN A 372 31.68 6.07 0.85
C GLN A 372 32.38 5.24 1.94
N ILE A 373 33.68 5.44 2.15
CA ILE A 373 34.48 4.68 3.13
C ILE A 373 34.20 5.15 4.56
N SER A 374 33.98 6.46 4.75
CA SER A 374 33.76 7.05 6.07
C SER A 374 32.43 6.68 6.73
N GLN A 375 31.48 6.12 5.96
CA GLN A 375 30.13 5.90 6.45
C GLN A 375 29.94 4.61 7.24
N PRO A 376 29.03 4.60 8.23
CA PRO A 376 28.66 3.38 8.93
C PRO A 376 28.12 2.29 7.99
N PRO A 377 28.41 1.01 8.22
CA PRO A 377 27.90 -0.10 7.39
C PRO A 377 26.37 -0.13 7.25
N ALA A 378 25.65 0.27 8.31
CA ALA A 378 24.19 0.35 8.28
C ALA A 378 23.69 1.41 7.28
N LEU A 379 24.32 2.58 7.22
CA LEU A 379 23.98 3.64 6.29
C LEU A 379 24.33 3.26 4.84
N SER A 380 25.45 2.56 4.65
CA SER A 380 25.81 1.99 3.34
C SER A 380 24.73 1.01 2.85
N GLN A 381 24.22 0.13 3.73
CA GLN A 381 23.12 -0.77 3.40
C GLN A 381 21.82 -0.02 3.06
N LEU A 382 21.45 1.00 3.82
CA LEU A 382 20.26 1.82 3.53
C LEU A 382 20.38 2.55 2.19
N THR A 383 21.57 3.09 1.88
CA THR A 383 21.88 3.73 0.61
C THR A 383 21.76 2.75 -0.56
N ALA A 384 22.35 1.56 -0.43
CA ALA A 384 22.25 0.52 -1.45
C ALA A 384 20.79 0.07 -1.69
N LEU A 385 20.02 -0.11 -0.62
CA LEU A 385 18.59 -0.45 -0.70
C LEU A 385 17.78 0.65 -1.39
N TYR A 386 18.03 1.92 -1.05
CA TYR A 386 17.37 3.06 -1.66
C TYR A 386 17.68 3.16 -3.15
N VAL A 387 18.97 3.20 -3.51
CA VAL A 387 19.42 3.35 -4.90
C VAL A 387 18.93 2.18 -5.76
N GLY A 388 19.12 0.94 -5.28
CA GLY A 388 18.68 -0.25 -6.01
C GLY A 388 17.20 -0.22 -6.36
N ARG A 389 16.37 0.29 -5.44
CA ARG A 389 14.91 0.38 -5.63
C ARG A 389 14.48 1.58 -6.48
N THR A 390 15.10 2.74 -6.30
CA THR A 390 14.58 4.01 -6.85
C THR A 390 15.29 4.49 -8.12
N HIS A 391 16.42 3.93 -8.52
CA HIS A 391 17.23 4.41 -9.66
C HIS A 391 16.42 4.59 -10.96
N SER A 392 15.38 3.79 -11.20
CA SER A 392 14.53 3.90 -12.39
C SER A 392 13.75 5.22 -12.45
N LEU A 393 13.42 5.82 -11.31
CA LEU A 393 12.76 7.13 -11.22
C LEU A 393 13.74 8.28 -11.51
N TRP A 394 15.02 8.08 -11.20
CA TRP A 394 16.08 9.05 -11.43
C TRP A 394 16.57 9.07 -12.88
N LYS A 395 16.38 7.98 -13.63
CA LYS A 395 16.74 7.89 -15.06
C LYS A 395 15.96 8.85 -15.97
N ASP A 396 14.88 9.47 -15.49
CA ASP A 396 14.14 10.47 -16.25
C ASP A 396 15.05 11.68 -16.59
N PRO A 397 15.23 12.04 -17.88
CA PRO A 397 16.05 13.17 -18.28
C PRO A 397 15.66 14.49 -17.59
N ALA A 398 14.37 14.70 -17.31
CA ALA A 398 13.91 15.90 -16.61
C ALA A 398 14.37 15.93 -15.16
N VAL A 399 14.43 14.78 -14.50
CA VAL A 399 14.94 14.64 -13.13
C VAL A 399 16.44 14.87 -13.10
N MET A 400 17.20 14.28 -14.05
CA MET A 400 18.64 14.48 -14.14
C MET A 400 19.02 15.94 -14.44
N ALA A 401 18.33 16.58 -15.40
CA ALA A 401 18.55 17.99 -15.72
C ALA A 401 18.22 18.93 -14.54
N TRP A 402 17.31 18.51 -13.65
CA TRP A 402 17.04 19.22 -12.40
C TRP A 402 18.08 18.94 -11.31
N LEU A 403 18.60 17.71 -11.23
CA LEU A 403 19.59 17.32 -10.22
C LEU A 403 20.94 18.02 -10.45
N GLU A 404 21.41 18.10 -11.69
CA GLU A 404 22.72 18.66 -12.06
C GLU A 404 23.03 20.04 -11.44
N PRO A 405 22.19 21.09 -11.62
CA PRO A 405 22.46 22.39 -11.02
C PRO A 405 22.44 22.37 -9.49
N ASN A 406 21.66 21.48 -8.86
CA ASN A 406 21.64 21.34 -7.40
C ASN A 406 22.92 20.71 -6.87
N VAL A 407 23.49 19.74 -7.58
CA VAL A 407 24.79 19.15 -7.24
C VAL A 407 25.89 20.22 -7.30
N HIS A 408 25.92 21.05 -8.34
CA HIS A 408 26.88 22.16 -8.43
C HIS A 408 26.69 23.19 -7.31
N GLN A 409 25.45 23.48 -6.94
CA GLN A 409 25.16 24.39 -5.84
C GLN A 409 25.66 23.83 -4.51
N VAL A 410 25.53 22.53 -4.27
CA VAL A 410 26.08 21.86 -3.07
C VAL A 410 27.59 21.96 -3.04
N LEU A 411 28.28 21.68 -4.16
CA LEU A 411 29.73 21.84 -4.23
C LEU A 411 30.16 23.28 -3.93
N ASN A 412 29.49 24.28 -4.48
CA ASN A 412 29.78 25.68 -4.18
C ASN A 412 29.65 26.00 -2.67
N ARG A 413 28.68 25.38 -1.99
CA ARG A 413 28.47 25.58 -0.53
C ARG A 413 29.55 24.89 0.29
N VAL A 414 29.96 23.68 -0.11
CA VAL A 414 31.07 22.96 0.51
C VAL A 414 32.38 23.72 0.33
N ASP A 415 32.67 24.19 -0.89
CA ASP A 415 33.85 25.00 -1.21
C ASP A 415 33.88 26.32 -0.42
N ALA A 416 32.70 26.89 -0.12
CA ALA A 416 32.56 28.11 0.66
C ALA A 416 32.65 27.91 2.19
N GLY A 417 32.76 26.67 2.67
CA GLY A 417 32.78 26.37 4.10
C GLY A 417 31.45 26.67 4.80
N ASP A 418 30.33 26.35 4.16
CA ASP A 418 28.99 26.53 4.73
C ASP A 418 28.86 25.75 6.07
N PRO A 419 28.53 26.42 7.20
CA PRO A 419 28.38 25.78 8.50
C PRO A 419 27.38 24.62 8.52
N LEU A 420 26.42 24.60 7.58
CA LEU A 420 25.46 23.51 7.45
C LEU A 420 26.15 22.17 7.11
N VAL A 421 27.30 22.21 6.43
CA VAL A 421 28.06 21.00 6.08
C VAL A 421 28.56 20.32 7.36
N GLU A 422 29.16 21.09 8.27
CA GLU A 422 29.62 20.58 9.58
C GLU A 422 28.44 20.10 10.43
N GLU A 423 27.31 20.81 10.41
CA GLU A 423 26.10 20.39 11.12
C GLU A 423 25.57 19.03 10.61
N CYS A 424 25.67 18.78 9.29
CA CYS A 424 25.25 17.52 8.68
C CYS A 424 26.19 16.36 9.04
N GLU A 425 27.50 16.60 9.21
CA GLU A 425 28.45 15.56 9.64
C GLU A 425 28.21 15.08 11.08
N HIS A 426 27.61 15.92 11.92
CA HIS A 426 27.33 15.63 13.32
C HIS A 426 25.96 14.98 13.58
N LYS A 427 25.09 14.91 12.57
CA LYS A 427 23.75 14.32 12.63
C LYS A 427 23.76 12.88 12.15
#